data_AF-A0A1A8KGU1-F1
#
_entry.id   AF-A0A1A8KGU1-F1
#
_cell.length_a   1.000
_cell.length_b   1.000
_cell.length_c   1.000
_cell.angle_alpha   90.00
_cell.angle_beta   90.00
_cell.angle_gamma   90.00
#
_symmetry.space_group_name_H-M   'P 1'
#
loop_
_entity.id
_entity.type
_entity.pdbx_description
1 polymer ?
#
loop_
_entity_poly.entity_id
_entity_poly.type
_entity_poly.pdbx_seq_one_letter_code
_entity_poly.pdbx_strand_id
1 'polypeptide(L)'
;MLDELPHLNINCVNYMDQNALQLAVINEHLEVCKLLLEKKEIARIGDALLLAIRKGNIWIVEVIISHKAFADNQWLVKSFRQTEMEDDLFSNDGGRSRFFRDITPIILASQCLEYEILHVLLMRGARIEWPHDYFCQCRTCSDQQSCDSFSHSQSRISAYKGLASPAYLCLSSQDPVMAALELSNELAVLANTEK
;
A
#
# COMPACT_ATOMS: atom_id res chain seq x y z
N MET A 1 33.45 -3.35 2.42
CA MET A 1 32.04 -3.54 2.89
C MET A 1 31.34 -2.19 2.99
N LEU A 2 30.00 -2.11 2.95
CA LEU A 2 29.26 -0.84 3.08
C LEU A 2 29.63 -0.05 4.35
N ASP A 3 30.14 -0.73 5.36
CA ASP A 3 30.64 -0.16 6.62
C ASP A 3 31.97 0.60 6.51
N GLU A 4 32.68 0.48 5.38
CA GLU A 4 33.95 1.16 5.14
C GLU A 4 33.78 2.57 4.53
N LEU A 5 32.53 2.97 4.22
CA LEU A 5 32.23 4.24 3.56
C LEU A 5 31.32 5.13 4.45
N PRO A 6 31.90 5.88 5.40
CA PRO A 6 31.13 6.70 6.35
C PRO A 6 30.41 7.90 5.73
N HIS A 7 30.77 8.29 4.50
CA HIS A 7 30.16 9.41 3.77
C HIS A 7 29.21 8.97 2.65
N LEU A 8 28.93 7.67 2.52
CA LEU A 8 28.04 7.17 1.49
C LEU A 8 26.59 7.57 1.81
N ASN A 9 25.99 8.40 0.96
CA ASN A 9 24.56 8.66 1.03
C ASN A 9 23.78 7.45 0.49
N ILE A 10 23.16 6.69 1.40
CA ILE A 10 22.37 5.48 1.09
C ILE A 10 21.04 5.84 0.41
N ASN A 11 20.55 7.06 0.61
CA ASN A 11 19.29 7.56 0.06
C ASN A 11 19.49 8.27 -1.30
N CYS A 12 20.65 8.12 -1.94
CA CYS A 12 20.86 8.65 -3.27
C CYS A 12 19.87 8.03 -4.27
N VAL A 13 19.48 8.84 -5.26
CA VAL A 13 18.54 8.42 -6.31
C VAL A 13 19.19 8.47 -7.68
N ASN A 14 18.73 7.61 -8.59
CA ASN A 14 19.11 7.67 -10.00
C ASN A 14 18.30 8.76 -10.77
N TYR A 15 18.54 8.86 -12.08
CA TYR A 15 17.82 9.78 -12.99
C TYR A 15 16.30 9.53 -13.10
N MET A 16 15.80 8.44 -12.51
CA MET A 16 14.40 8.03 -12.47
C MET A 16 13.84 8.11 -11.04
N ASP A 17 14.49 8.86 -10.14
CA ASP A 17 14.14 9.01 -8.72
C ASP A 17 14.05 7.68 -7.96
N GLN A 18 14.86 6.67 -8.33
CA GLN A 18 14.92 5.38 -7.65
C GLN A 18 16.10 5.30 -6.70
N ASN A 19 15.84 4.90 -5.45
CA ASN A 19 16.90 4.61 -4.49
C ASN A 19 17.47 3.19 -4.67
N ALA A 20 18.58 2.90 -3.98
CA ALA A 20 19.24 1.60 -4.03
C ALA A 20 18.31 0.44 -3.65
N LEU A 21 17.43 0.64 -2.66
CA LEU A 21 16.47 -0.38 -2.21
C LEU A 21 15.46 -0.72 -3.30
N GLN A 22 14.85 0.28 -3.93
CA GLN A 22 13.90 0.09 -5.03
C GLN A 22 14.56 -0.64 -6.20
N LEU A 23 15.82 -0.31 -6.53
CA LEU A 23 16.57 -1.02 -7.57
C LEU A 23 16.85 -2.48 -7.20
N ALA A 24 17.21 -2.75 -5.94
CA ALA A 24 17.41 -4.11 -5.45
C ALA A 24 16.11 -4.93 -5.49
N VAL A 25 14.97 -4.32 -5.13
CA VAL A 25 13.64 -4.95 -5.21
C VAL A 25 13.24 -5.24 -6.67
N ILE A 26 13.46 -4.28 -7.60
CA ILE A 26 13.11 -4.47 -9.02
C ILE A 26 13.82 -5.67 -9.63
N ASN A 27 15.07 -5.88 -9.23
CA ASN A 27 15.92 -6.96 -9.71
C ASN A 27 15.87 -8.21 -8.80
N GLU A 28 14.98 -8.21 -7.81
CA GLU A 28 14.72 -9.36 -6.91
C GLU A 28 15.95 -9.84 -6.14
N HIS A 29 16.88 -8.93 -5.82
CA HIS A 29 18.09 -9.23 -5.09
C HIS A 29 17.84 -9.24 -3.57
N LEU A 30 17.32 -10.36 -3.06
CA LEU A 30 16.95 -10.52 -1.65
C LEU A 30 18.09 -10.18 -0.66
N GLU A 31 19.29 -10.71 -0.89
CA GLU A 31 20.42 -10.48 0.02
C GLU A 31 20.86 -9.00 0.04
N VAL A 32 20.79 -8.33 -1.11
CA VAL A 32 21.05 -6.89 -1.19
C VAL A 32 19.96 -6.11 -0.44
N CYS A 33 18.69 -6.51 -0.56
CA CYS A 33 17.59 -5.89 0.18
C CYS A 33 17.79 -6.03 1.70
N LYS A 34 18.20 -7.20 2.19
CA LYS A 34 18.51 -7.43 3.62
C LYS A 34 19.63 -6.51 4.10
N LEU A 35 20.75 -6.46 3.38
CA LEU A 35 21.90 -5.60 3.72
C LEU A 35 21.52 -4.11 3.75
N LEU A 36 20.67 -3.67 2.81
CA LEU A 36 20.20 -2.29 2.77
C LEU A 36 19.25 -1.97 3.94
N LEU A 37 18.38 -2.90 4.32
CA LEU A 37 17.43 -2.72 5.44
C LEU A 37 18.08 -2.79 6.83
N GLU A 38 19.33 -3.25 6.95
CA GLU A 38 20.08 -3.13 8.21
C GLU A 38 20.45 -1.68 8.53
N LYS A 39 20.43 -0.78 7.54
CA LYS A 39 20.80 0.62 7.67
C LYS A 39 19.61 1.44 8.18
N LYS A 40 19.76 2.01 9.38
CA LYS A 40 18.68 2.74 10.09
C LYS A 40 18.12 3.95 9.34
N GLU A 41 18.92 4.57 8.48
CA GLU A 41 18.59 5.84 7.80
C GLU A 41 17.90 5.64 6.44
N ILE A 42 17.54 4.40 6.08
CA ILE A 42 17.00 4.13 4.75
C ILE A 42 15.57 4.69 4.58
N ALA A 43 15.39 5.54 3.58
CA ALA A 43 14.11 6.19 3.27
C ALA A 43 13.31 5.43 2.19
N ARG A 44 12.05 5.81 1.98
CA ARG A 44 11.15 5.27 0.93
C ARG A 44 10.94 3.74 1.01
N ILE A 45 10.95 3.19 2.22
CA ILE A 45 10.76 1.75 2.46
C ILE A 45 9.34 1.31 2.03
N GLY A 46 8.35 2.19 2.20
CA GLY A 46 6.97 1.94 1.78
C GLY A 46 6.82 1.83 0.25
N ASP A 47 7.51 2.66 -0.52
CA ASP A 47 7.51 2.54 -1.99
C ASP A 47 8.19 1.24 -2.44
N ALA A 48 9.24 0.81 -1.74
CA ALA A 48 9.90 -0.47 -1.99
C ALA A 48 8.98 -1.66 -1.67
N LEU A 49 8.18 -1.57 -0.60
CA LEU A 49 7.16 -2.57 -0.26
C LEU A 49 6.12 -2.71 -1.38
N LEU A 50 5.53 -1.61 -1.83
CA LEU A 50 4.53 -1.63 -2.91
C LEU A 50 5.12 -2.21 -4.21
N LEU A 51 6.40 -1.95 -4.48
CA LEU A 51 7.10 -2.51 -5.63
C LEU A 51 7.32 -4.02 -5.52
N ALA A 52 7.68 -4.51 -4.33
CA ALA A 52 7.82 -5.93 -4.06
C ALA A 52 6.48 -6.68 -4.19
N ILE A 53 5.38 -6.08 -3.71
CA ILE A 53 4.03 -6.61 -3.85
C ILE A 53 3.64 -6.72 -5.33
N ARG A 54 3.86 -5.66 -6.10
CA ARG A 54 3.54 -5.66 -7.55
C ARG A 54 4.37 -6.68 -8.33
N LYS A 55 5.53 -7.09 -7.81
CA LYS A 55 6.38 -8.12 -8.39
C LYS A 55 5.99 -9.54 -7.96
N GLY A 56 5.20 -9.70 -6.89
CA GLY A 56 4.84 -11.01 -6.37
C GLY A 56 5.95 -11.68 -5.55
N ASN A 57 6.98 -10.95 -5.12
CA ASN A 57 8.10 -11.54 -4.40
C ASN A 57 7.85 -11.58 -2.88
N ILE A 58 7.26 -12.69 -2.41
CA ILE A 58 6.91 -12.90 -1.00
C ILE A 58 8.10 -12.73 -0.06
N TRP A 59 9.28 -13.25 -0.40
CA TRP A 59 10.46 -13.21 0.47
C TRP A 59 10.93 -11.78 0.73
N ILE A 60 10.94 -10.96 -0.32
CA ILE A 60 11.30 -9.54 -0.19
C ILE A 60 10.23 -8.81 0.62
N VAL A 61 8.94 -9.10 0.39
CA VAL A 61 7.85 -8.51 1.18
C VAL A 61 7.99 -8.86 2.66
N GLU A 62 8.26 -10.12 3.02
CA GLU A 62 8.44 -10.54 4.40
C GLU A 62 9.63 -9.85 5.07
N VAL A 63 10.76 -9.74 4.36
CA VAL A 63 11.95 -9.03 4.84
C VAL A 63 11.66 -7.55 5.07
N ILE A 64 10.96 -6.89 4.13
CA ILE A 64 10.61 -5.47 4.26
C ILE A 64 9.67 -5.24 5.42
N ILE A 65 8.58 -6.01 5.55
CA ILE A 65 7.60 -5.80 6.63
C ILE A 65 8.19 -6.17 8.02
N SER A 66 9.21 -7.02 8.07
CA SER A 66 9.92 -7.32 9.32
C SER A 66 10.85 -6.20 9.79
N HIS A 67 11.04 -5.15 8.98
CA HIS A 67 11.83 -3.98 9.34
C HIS A 67 11.15 -3.17 10.45
N LYS A 68 11.96 -2.55 11.34
CA LYS A 68 11.47 -1.81 12.52
C LYS A 68 10.48 -0.69 12.20
N ALA A 69 10.59 -0.12 11.02
CA ALA A 69 9.66 0.88 10.49
C ALA A 69 8.19 0.41 10.46
N PHE A 70 7.95 -0.89 10.37
CA PHE A 70 6.61 -1.48 10.28
C PHE A 70 6.17 -2.17 11.59
N ALA A 71 6.99 -2.11 12.64
CA ALA A 71 6.78 -2.84 13.88
C ALA A 71 5.50 -2.45 14.63
N ASP A 72 5.12 -1.17 14.57
CA ASP A 72 3.96 -0.66 15.31
C ASP A 72 2.62 -0.94 14.62
N ASN A 73 2.62 -1.60 13.44
CA ASN A 73 1.42 -1.90 12.63
C ASN A 73 0.54 -0.67 12.28
N GLN A 74 0.95 0.56 12.64
CA GLN A 74 0.19 1.78 12.39
C GLN A 74 0.02 2.07 10.89
N TRP A 75 0.95 1.57 10.07
CA TRP A 75 0.90 1.62 8.60
C TRP A 75 -0.24 0.77 7.99
N LEU A 76 -0.85 -0.14 8.77
CA LEU A 76 -1.91 -1.04 8.31
C LEU A 76 -3.30 -0.42 8.32
N VAL A 77 -3.55 0.51 9.26
CA VAL A 77 -4.89 1.05 9.56
C VAL A 77 -5.05 2.47 9.01
N LYS A 78 -3.96 3.21 8.83
CA LYS A 78 -4.04 4.60 8.39
C LYS A 78 -4.24 4.67 6.87
N SER A 79 -5.46 4.96 6.45
CA SER A 79 -5.73 5.47 5.10
C SER A 79 -4.81 6.68 4.87
N PHE A 80 -3.94 6.61 3.85
CA PHE A 80 -2.75 7.47 3.66
C PHE A 80 -2.98 8.98 3.76
N ARG A 81 -4.24 9.43 3.63
CA ARG A 81 -4.61 10.85 3.69
C ARG A 81 -4.75 11.39 5.12
N GLN A 82 -4.76 10.55 6.16
CA GLN A 82 -4.79 11.02 7.55
C GLN A 82 -3.42 11.41 8.10
N THR A 83 -2.34 11.12 7.37
CA THR A 83 -0.98 11.45 7.78
C THR A 83 -0.55 12.78 7.15
N GLU A 84 -1.03 13.89 7.71
CA GLU A 84 -0.39 15.22 7.53
C GLU A 84 0.87 15.36 8.41
N MET A 85 1.31 14.29 9.08
CA MET A 85 2.49 14.27 9.94
C MET A 85 3.56 13.32 9.42
N GLU A 86 4.56 13.90 8.76
CA GLU A 86 5.97 13.47 8.79
C GLU A 86 6.22 11.94 8.80
N ASP A 87 5.90 11.24 7.71
CA ASP A 87 6.26 9.82 7.57
C ASP A 87 7.25 9.63 6.41
N ASP A 88 8.54 9.49 6.73
CA ASP A 88 9.65 9.22 5.79
C ASP A 88 9.55 7.85 5.10
N LEU A 89 8.52 7.07 5.43
CA LEU A 89 8.22 5.78 4.83
C LEU A 89 7.87 5.89 3.35
N PHE A 90 7.24 6.99 2.94
CA PHE A 90 6.79 7.23 1.56
C PHE A 90 7.38 8.55 1.05
N SER A 91 7.51 8.68 -0.28
CA SER A 91 8.18 9.83 -0.90
C SER A 91 7.52 11.17 -0.54
N ASN A 92 8.17 11.96 0.33
CA ASN A 92 7.81 13.36 0.66
C ASN A 92 8.63 14.39 -0.12
N ASP A 93 9.80 14.00 -0.62
CA ASP A 93 10.70 14.88 -1.35
C ASP A 93 10.37 14.87 -2.84
N GLY A 94 9.52 15.82 -3.30
CA GLY A 94 9.35 16.33 -4.68
C GLY A 94 9.07 15.35 -5.83
N GLY A 95 9.73 14.19 -5.84
CA GLY A 95 9.49 13.03 -6.68
C GLY A 95 8.12 12.41 -6.38
N ARG A 96 7.36 12.22 -7.46
CA ARG A 96 6.07 11.52 -7.38
C ARG A 96 6.33 10.07 -7.02
N SER A 97 5.74 9.58 -5.92
CA SER A 97 5.59 8.13 -5.73
C SER A 97 4.95 7.56 -7.01
N ARG A 98 5.49 6.42 -7.46
CA ARG A 98 4.98 5.72 -8.65
C ARG A 98 3.59 5.12 -8.41
N PHE A 99 3.16 5.07 -7.16
CA PHE A 99 1.85 4.59 -6.77
C PHE A 99 0.93 5.77 -6.48
N PHE A 100 -0.36 5.59 -6.77
CA PHE A 100 -1.37 6.56 -6.34
C PHE A 100 -1.35 6.63 -4.81
N ARG A 101 -1.43 7.84 -4.24
CA ARG A 101 -1.42 8.07 -2.78
C ARG A 101 -2.52 7.28 -2.06
N ASP A 102 -3.55 6.87 -2.79
CA ASP A 102 -4.73 6.20 -2.27
C ASP A 102 -4.63 4.65 -2.27
N ILE A 103 -3.51 4.07 -2.73
CA ILE A 103 -3.34 2.61 -2.84
C ILE A 103 -2.58 2.05 -1.62
N THR A 104 -3.27 1.25 -0.80
CA THR A 104 -2.64 0.56 0.35
C THR A 104 -1.96 -0.74 -0.09
N PRO A 105 -0.97 -1.23 0.67
CA PRO A 105 -0.31 -2.50 0.36
C PRO A 105 -1.31 -3.66 0.23
N ILE A 106 -2.36 -3.66 1.07
CA ILE A 106 -3.42 -4.68 0.99
C ILE A 106 -4.32 -4.50 -0.24
N ILE A 107 -4.67 -3.26 -0.62
CA ILE A 107 -5.41 -3.00 -1.87
C ILE A 107 -4.57 -3.43 -3.08
N LEU A 108 -3.26 -3.11 -3.09
CA LEU A 108 -2.37 -3.48 -4.18
C LEU A 108 -2.21 -5.01 -4.29
N ALA A 109 -1.97 -5.71 -3.17
CA ALA A 109 -1.88 -7.17 -3.15
C ALA A 109 -3.18 -7.83 -3.65
N SER A 110 -4.33 -7.27 -3.26
CA SER A 110 -5.65 -7.71 -3.72
C SER A 110 -5.83 -7.52 -5.23
N GLN A 111 -5.42 -6.36 -5.77
CA GLN A 111 -5.52 -6.07 -7.21
C GLN A 111 -4.53 -6.88 -8.05
N CYS A 112 -3.36 -7.23 -7.50
CA CYS A 112 -2.38 -8.09 -8.15
C CYS A 112 -2.71 -9.59 -8.05
N LEU A 113 -3.75 -9.97 -7.29
CA LEU A 113 -4.14 -11.37 -7.05
C LEU A 113 -3.03 -12.22 -6.40
N GLU A 114 -2.20 -11.58 -5.56
CA GLU A 114 -1.09 -12.22 -4.87
C GLU A 114 -1.56 -12.87 -3.57
N TYR A 115 -2.10 -14.09 -3.64
CA TYR A 115 -2.74 -14.78 -2.51
C TYR A 115 -1.83 -14.92 -1.29
N GLU A 116 -0.57 -15.29 -1.50
CA GLU A 116 0.37 -15.55 -0.40
C GLU A 116 0.75 -14.25 0.31
N ILE A 117 1.05 -13.21 -0.45
CA ILE A 117 1.34 -11.86 0.07
C ILE A 117 0.11 -11.31 0.80
N LEU A 118 -1.06 -11.46 0.20
CA LEU A 118 -2.31 -11.01 0.80
C LEU A 118 -2.59 -11.74 2.12
N HIS A 119 -2.33 -13.05 2.19
CA HIS A 119 -2.43 -13.82 3.41
C HIS A 119 -1.46 -13.32 4.50
N VAL A 120 -0.20 -13.06 4.16
CA VAL A 120 0.79 -12.48 5.09
C VAL A 120 0.31 -11.13 5.65
N LEU A 121 -0.23 -10.26 4.78
CA LEU A 121 -0.79 -8.97 5.19
C LEU A 121 -2.02 -9.16 6.10
N LEU A 122 -2.93 -10.07 5.75
CA LEU A 122 -4.13 -10.36 6.54
C LEU A 122 -3.77 -10.93 7.93
N MET A 123 -2.75 -11.80 8.02
CA MET A 123 -2.26 -12.37 9.27
C MET A 123 -1.64 -11.31 10.20
N ARG A 124 -1.12 -10.22 9.63
CA ARG A 124 -0.65 -9.06 10.40
C ARG A 124 -1.75 -8.07 10.79
N GLY A 125 -3.00 -8.35 10.43
CA GLY A 125 -4.16 -7.52 10.78
C GLY A 125 -4.50 -6.43 9.76
N ALA A 126 -3.83 -6.41 8.60
CA ALA A 126 -4.19 -5.52 7.51
C ALA A 126 -5.60 -5.85 7.02
N ARG A 127 -6.48 -4.87 6.87
CA ARG A 127 -7.82 -5.05 6.26
C ARG A 127 -8.13 -3.86 5.37
N ILE A 128 -8.92 -4.09 4.33
CA ILE A 128 -9.45 -3.00 3.51
C ILE A 128 -10.63 -2.40 4.27
N GLU A 129 -10.55 -1.11 4.55
CA GLU A 129 -11.65 -0.37 5.15
C GLU A 129 -12.79 -0.21 4.14
N TRP A 130 -14.02 -0.40 4.62
CA TRP A 130 -15.20 -0.21 3.80
C TRP A 130 -15.38 1.29 3.49
N PRO A 131 -15.50 1.66 2.21
CA PRO A 131 -15.81 3.03 1.84
C PRO A 131 -17.12 3.49 2.49
N HIS A 132 -17.18 4.76 2.87
CA HIS A 132 -18.45 5.35 3.30
C HIS A 132 -19.45 5.44 2.15
N ASP A 133 -20.73 5.53 2.50
CA ASP A 133 -21.83 5.85 1.59
C ASP A 133 -21.50 7.10 0.77
N TYR A 134 -21.91 7.11 -0.50
CA TYR A 134 -21.74 8.23 -1.42
C TYR A 134 -22.28 9.55 -0.85
N PHE A 135 -23.37 9.50 -0.07
CA PHE A 135 -23.98 10.69 0.54
C PHE A 135 -23.50 10.97 1.96
N CYS A 136 -22.40 10.36 2.42
CA CYS A 136 -21.89 10.56 3.76
C CYS A 136 -21.46 12.03 4.01
N GLN A 137 -21.95 12.62 5.10
CA GLN A 137 -21.63 14.00 5.50
C GLN A 137 -20.71 14.06 6.73
N CYS A 138 -19.96 13.00 7.02
CA CYS A 138 -19.01 13.04 8.11
C CYS A 138 -17.89 14.06 7.80
N ARG A 139 -17.27 14.59 8.85
CA ARG A 139 -16.18 15.57 8.72
C ARG A 139 -15.09 15.10 7.77
N THR A 140 -14.65 13.85 7.90
CA THR A 140 -13.59 13.27 7.06
C THR A 140 -13.95 13.23 5.58
N CYS A 141 -15.17 12.80 5.22
CA CYS A 141 -15.62 12.75 3.83
C CYS A 141 -15.79 14.17 3.25
N SER A 142 -16.39 15.08 4.03
CA SER A 142 -16.57 16.47 3.62
C SER A 142 -15.22 17.18 3.39
N ASP A 143 -14.26 16.98 4.31
CA ASP A 143 -12.93 17.56 4.21
C ASP A 143 -12.21 17.00 2.97
N GLN A 144 -12.20 15.67 2.78
CA GLN A 144 -11.57 15.03 1.61
C GLN A 144 -12.17 15.48 0.28
N GLN A 145 -13.50 15.59 0.20
CA GLN A 145 -14.20 16.02 -1.00
C GLN A 145 -13.95 17.51 -1.31
N SER A 146 -13.83 18.35 -0.28
CA SER A 146 -13.54 19.78 -0.43
C SER A 146 -12.08 20.05 -0.83
N CYS A 147 -11.13 19.25 -0.32
CA CYS A 147 -9.71 19.36 -0.65
C CYS A 147 -9.39 18.81 -2.04
N ASP A 148 -9.81 17.58 -2.35
CA ASP A 148 -9.57 16.93 -3.66
C ASP A 148 -10.64 15.87 -3.92
N SER A 149 -11.68 16.26 -4.66
CA SER A 149 -12.79 15.40 -5.03
C SER A 149 -12.39 14.26 -5.97
N PHE A 150 -11.35 14.45 -6.80
CA PHE A 150 -10.88 13.43 -7.72
C PHE A 150 -10.08 12.34 -7.00
N SER A 151 -9.15 12.72 -6.11
CA SER A 151 -8.47 11.74 -5.25
C SER A 151 -9.47 11.03 -4.33
N HIS A 152 -10.47 11.73 -3.79
CA HIS A 152 -11.50 11.09 -2.98
C HIS A 152 -12.29 10.01 -3.76
N SER A 153 -12.74 10.31 -4.99
CA SER A 153 -13.43 9.31 -5.82
C SER A 153 -12.51 8.17 -6.25
N GLN A 154 -11.25 8.48 -6.59
CA GLN A 154 -10.25 7.48 -6.96
C GLN A 154 -9.92 6.53 -5.80
N SER A 155 -9.82 7.04 -4.57
CA SER A 155 -9.63 6.25 -3.36
C SER A 155 -10.78 5.27 -3.14
N ARG A 156 -12.04 5.72 -3.29
CA ARG A 156 -13.23 4.88 -3.15
C ARG A 156 -13.24 3.75 -4.19
N ILE A 157 -12.97 4.07 -5.45
CA ILE A 157 -12.86 3.07 -6.53
C ILE A 157 -11.73 2.07 -6.23
N SER A 158 -10.59 2.53 -5.72
CA SER A 158 -9.44 1.67 -5.40
C SER A 158 -9.76 0.69 -4.28
N ALA A 159 -10.47 1.14 -3.24
CA ALA A 159 -10.96 0.29 -2.16
C ALA A 159 -11.97 -0.75 -2.66
N TYR A 160 -12.99 -0.34 -3.44
CA TYR A 160 -13.95 -1.29 -4.02
C TYR A 160 -13.31 -2.31 -4.95
N LYS A 161 -12.29 -1.92 -5.74
CA LYS A 161 -11.51 -2.87 -6.55
C LYS A 161 -10.78 -3.90 -5.70
N GLY A 162 -10.26 -3.50 -4.54
CA GLY A 162 -9.64 -4.42 -3.59
C GLY A 162 -10.66 -5.37 -2.96
N LEU A 163 -11.79 -4.84 -2.46
CA LEU A 163 -12.88 -5.61 -1.85
C LEU A 163 -13.49 -6.62 -2.82
N ALA A 164 -13.67 -6.23 -4.09
CA ALA A 164 -14.22 -7.09 -5.13
C ALA A 164 -13.22 -8.10 -5.71
N SER A 165 -11.96 -8.07 -5.26
CA SER A 165 -10.97 -9.03 -5.74
C SER A 165 -11.29 -10.45 -5.23
N PRO A 166 -11.16 -11.49 -6.07
CA PRO A 166 -11.39 -12.86 -5.64
C PRO A 166 -10.39 -13.30 -4.56
N ALA A 167 -9.14 -12.79 -4.63
CA ALA A 167 -8.12 -13.07 -3.62
C ALA A 167 -8.54 -12.57 -2.23
N TYR A 168 -9.07 -11.35 -2.15
CA TYR A 168 -9.55 -10.80 -0.89
C TYR A 168 -10.78 -11.55 -0.39
N LEU A 169 -11.82 -11.71 -1.22
CA LEU A 169 -13.06 -12.41 -0.85
C LEU A 169 -12.81 -13.81 -0.29
N CYS A 170 -11.93 -14.60 -0.95
CA CYS A 170 -11.60 -15.95 -0.52
C CYS A 170 -10.83 -16.02 0.81
N LEU A 171 -10.02 -15.01 1.13
CA LEU A 171 -9.14 -15.03 2.31
C LEU A 171 -9.70 -14.22 3.49
N SER A 172 -10.60 -13.27 3.25
CA SER A 172 -11.14 -12.38 4.29
C SER A 172 -12.45 -12.87 4.89
N SER A 173 -13.26 -13.61 4.13
CA SER A 173 -14.65 -13.90 4.45
C SER A 173 -14.87 -15.39 4.73
N GLN A 174 -15.75 -15.72 5.68
CA GLN A 174 -16.10 -17.10 5.99
C GLN A 174 -16.97 -17.73 4.90
N ASP A 175 -17.88 -16.95 4.32
CA ASP A 175 -18.68 -17.31 3.15
C ASP A 175 -18.37 -16.34 1.99
N PRO A 176 -17.43 -16.69 1.10
CA PRO A 176 -17.05 -15.82 -0.01
C PRO A 176 -18.15 -15.68 -1.07
N VAL A 177 -19.06 -16.66 -1.19
CA VAL A 177 -20.14 -16.61 -2.19
C VAL A 177 -21.19 -15.60 -1.78
N MET A 178 -21.63 -15.64 -0.52
CA MET A 178 -22.56 -14.65 0.00
C MET A 178 -21.97 -13.24 -0.07
N ALA A 179 -20.73 -13.07 0.40
CA ALA A 179 -20.05 -11.77 0.37
C ALA A 179 -19.92 -11.20 -1.05
N ALA A 180 -19.61 -12.04 -2.04
CA ALA A 180 -19.54 -11.63 -3.44
C ALA A 180 -20.91 -11.17 -4.00
N LEU A 181 -21.99 -11.86 -3.63
CA LEU A 181 -23.35 -11.51 -4.08
C LEU A 181 -23.83 -10.19 -3.46
N GLU A 182 -23.59 -10.00 -2.16
CA GLU A 182 -23.91 -8.75 -1.46
C GLU A 182 -23.13 -7.56 -2.07
N LEU A 183 -21.82 -7.73 -2.24
CA LEU A 183 -20.97 -6.69 -2.83
C LEU A 183 -21.35 -6.39 -4.29
N SER A 184 -21.73 -7.41 -5.07
CA SER A 184 -22.20 -7.22 -6.44
C SER A 184 -23.47 -6.36 -6.51
N ASN A 185 -24.40 -6.54 -5.57
CA ASN A 185 -25.61 -5.73 -5.50
C ASN A 185 -25.28 -4.28 -5.12
N GLU A 186 -24.41 -4.08 -4.13
CA GLU A 186 -23.96 -2.75 -3.72
C GLU A 186 -23.29 -1.99 -4.87
N LEU A 187 -22.35 -2.62 -5.56
CA LEU A 187 -21.66 -2.02 -6.72
C LEU A 187 -22.63 -1.68 -7.86
N ALA A 188 -23.66 -2.50 -8.08
CA ALA A 188 -24.68 -2.21 -9.08
C ALA A 188 -25.54 -0.98 -8.72
N VAL A 189 -25.82 -0.76 -7.43
CA VAL A 189 -26.47 0.47 -6.97
C VAL A 189 -25.56 1.67 -7.19
N LEU A 190 -24.30 1.57 -6.77
CA LEU A 190 -23.32 2.65 -6.89
C LEU A 190 -23.06 3.07 -8.35
N ALA A 191 -23.02 2.09 -9.27
CA ALA A 191 -22.86 2.36 -10.70
C ALA A 191 -24.00 3.19 -11.31
N ASN A 192 -25.20 3.16 -10.70
CA ASN A 192 -26.34 3.97 -11.15
C ASN A 192 -26.40 5.34 -10.48
N THR A 193 -25.81 5.48 -9.27
CA THR A 193 -25.82 6.73 -8.50
C THR A 193 -24.64 7.64 -8.85
N GLU A 194 -23.45 7.08 -9.03
CA GLU A 194 -22.22 7.81 -9.35
C GLU A 194 -22.08 7.95 -10.87
N LYS A 195 -22.32 9.14 -11.41
CA LYS A 195 -22.22 9.45 -12.84
C LYS A 195 -21.02 10.32 -13.18
#